data_AF-A0A7S0NZ84-F1
#
_entry.id   AF-A0A7S0NZ84-F1
#
_cell.length_a   1.000
_cell.length_b   1.000
_cell.length_c   1.000
_cell.angle_alpha   90.00
_cell.angle_beta   90.00
_cell.angle_gamma   90.00
#
_symmetry.space_group_name_H-M   'P 1'
#
loop_
_entity.id
_entity.type
_entity.pdbx_description
1 polymer ?
#
loop_
_entity_poly.entity_id
_entity_poly.type
_entity_poly.pdbx_seq_one_letter_code
_entity_poly.pdbx_strand_id
1 'polypeptide(L)'
;FSEGGGHSRLLRETMLRGGGRARRAAAARELQPPLLDTEGRIVPQPTLLQELIATHPIAYCTVAPWMIYIGGVLTSVLVSHCVYALVCSLDDDNLSRSPKLQLACAARLLGMLPRPYAWRRVIRMLEEARRQPTTLLVAHRCLLASNDFWFRLNDKLTRLYYVWIIGVVLYLLAVGEKHRSPFEQMMLQHCAACIALVLLQKALGVGAMLVVIHFPAPSMERAMLSNALERYSDVLSIDEKLQFQLCEDPCVICFCPFEVAPSGEIDAEKHKVRRLAKCGHLFHRRCIDAWLLDHRQRGLHAGVSTLSCPVCGMGIEDAHDLDDDPATTRELAWLAELQRVRF
;
A
#
# COMPACT_ATOMS: atom_id res chain seq x y z
N PHE A 1 2.99 12.70 -59.07
CA PHE A 1 2.01 11.81 -58.45
C PHE A 1 2.75 10.64 -57.81
N SER A 2 2.39 10.29 -56.57
CA SER A 2 2.73 9.05 -55.86
C SER A 2 4.01 9.00 -55.01
N GLU A 3 4.02 9.73 -53.89
CA GLU A 3 4.72 9.32 -52.65
C GLU A 3 3.85 9.73 -51.44
N GLY A 4 3.08 8.79 -50.87
CA GLY A 4 2.16 9.12 -49.77
C GLY A 4 1.41 7.93 -49.14
N GLY A 5 2.00 6.72 -49.15
CA GLY A 5 1.30 5.50 -48.72
C GLY A 5 1.88 4.73 -47.53
N GLY A 6 3.06 5.09 -47.02
CA GLY A 6 3.80 4.27 -46.04
C GLY A 6 3.36 4.41 -44.58
N HIS A 7 3.05 5.63 -44.13
CA HIS A 7 2.79 5.90 -42.71
C HIS A 7 1.42 5.40 -42.22
N SER A 8 0.43 5.29 -43.11
CA SER A 8 -0.93 4.88 -42.75
C SER A 8 -1.06 3.38 -42.48
N ARG A 9 -0.18 2.54 -43.03
CA ARG A 9 -0.19 1.09 -42.77
C ARG A 9 0.37 0.72 -41.39
N LEU A 10 1.43 1.39 -40.95
CA LEU A 10 2.08 1.09 -39.66
C LEU A 10 1.20 1.43 -38.44
N LEU A 11 0.42 2.52 -38.54
CA LEU A 11 -0.55 2.90 -37.49
C LEU A 11 -1.77 1.96 -37.43
N ARG A 12 -2.14 1.33 -38.56
CA ARG A 12 -3.27 0.39 -38.62
C ARG A 12 -2.91 -0.97 -38.01
N GLU A 13 -1.68 -1.44 -38.21
CA GLU A 13 -1.20 -2.71 -37.61
C GLU A 13 -0.95 -2.61 -36.10
N THR A 14 -0.51 -1.44 -35.61
CA THR A 14 -0.32 -1.21 -34.16
C THR A 14 -1.65 -1.12 -33.40
N MET A 15 -2.69 -0.52 -33.99
CA MET A 15 -4.03 -0.51 -33.37
C MET A 15 -4.69 -1.89 -33.33
N LEU A 16 -4.47 -2.75 -34.34
CA LEU A 16 -5.01 -4.12 -34.36
C LEU A 16 -4.29 -5.05 -33.36
N ARG A 17 -3.01 -4.84 -33.06
CA ARG A 17 -2.27 -5.59 -32.03
C ARG A 17 -2.64 -5.20 -30.59
N GLY A 18 -3.03 -3.95 -30.33
CA GLY A 18 -3.46 -3.49 -29.01
C GLY A 18 -4.78 -4.11 -28.52
N GLY A 19 -5.75 -4.25 -29.43
CA GLY A 19 -7.06 -4.85 -29.11
C GLY A 19 -7.02 -6.33 -28.73
N GLY A 20 -6.04 -7.08 -29.26
CA GLY A 20 -5.87 -8.50 -28.96
C GLY A 20 -5.40 -8.79 -27.53
N ARG A 21 -4.53 -7.93 -26.97
CA ARG A 21 -4.09 -8.07 -25.57
C ARG A 21 -5.19 -7.73 -24.58
N ALA A 22 -5.97 -6.67 -24.84
CA ALA A 22 -7.11 -6.31 -23.99
C ALA A 22 -8.21 -7.39 -24.02
N ARG A 23 -8.53 -7.93 -25.21
CA ARG A 23 -9.48 -9.05 -25.34
C ARG A 23 -8.99 -10.34 -24.71
N ARG A 24 -7.69 -10.67 -24.80
CA ARG A 24 -7.12 -11.83 -24.10
C ARG A 24 -7.10 -11.65 -22.58
N ALA A 25 -6.83 -10.45 -22.08
CA ALA A 25 -6.90 -10.16 -20.64
C ALA A 25 -8.35 -10.20 -20.12
N ALA A 26 -9.32 -9.73 -20.91
CA ALA A 26 -10.74 -9.84 -20.60
C ALA A 26 -11.22 -11.30 -20.63
N ALA A 27 -10.87 -12.07 -21.67
CA ALA A 27 -11.19 -13.49 -21.78
C ALA A 27 -10.50 -14.33 -20.69
N ALA A 28 -9.27 -14.00 -20.32
CA ALA A 28 -8.56 -14.66 -19.20
C ALA A 28 -9.20 -14.35 -17.84
N ARG A 29 -9.83 -13.18 -17.67
CA ARG A 29 -10.64 -12.85 -16.49
C ARG A 29 -11.99 -13.58 -16.49
N GLU A 30 -12.58 -13.81 -17.65
CA GLU A 30 -13.82 -14.58 -17.80
C GLU A 30 -13.64 -16.08 -17.54
N LEU A 31 -12.41 -16.59 -17.70
CA LEU A 31 -12.05 -17.99 -17.48
C LEU A 31 -11.59 -18.32 -16.06
N GLN A 32 -11.45 -17.33 -15.17
CA GLN A 32 -11.14 -17.62 -13.78
C GLN A 32 -12.42 -18.11 -13.07
N PRO A 33 -12.43 -19.35 -12.54
CA PRO A 33 -13.58 -19.83 -11.78
C PRO A 33 -13.86 -18.88 -10.62
N PRO A 34 -15.13 -18.64 -10.25
CA PRO A 34 -15.45 -17.79 -9.12
C PRO A 34 -14.71 -18.31 -7.89
N LEU A 35 -13.99 -17.42 -7.19
CA LEU A 35 -13.40 -17.75 -5.91
C LEU A 35 -14.53 -18.17 -4.98
N LEU A 36 -14.51 -19.42 -4.55
CA LEU A 36 -15.42 -19.94 -3.53
C LEU A 36 -14.72 -19.82 -2.18
N ASP A 37 -15.44 -19.38 -1.15
CA ASP A 37 -14.92 -19.42 0.22
C ASP A 37 -14.88 -20.88 0.72
N THR A 38 -14.37 -21.08 1.94
CA THR A 38 -14.30 -22.40 2.60
C THR A 38 -15.68 -23.05 2.79
N GLU A 39 -16.77 -22.30 2.65
CA GLU A 39 -18.15 -22.74 2.73
C GLU A 39 -18.80 -22.91 1.35
N GLY A 40 -18.05 -22.75 0.25
CA GLY A 40 -18.55 -22.89 -1.11
C GLY A 40 -19.37 -21.69 -1.61
N ARG A 41 -19.30 -20.53 -0.94
CA ARG A 41 -20.01 -19.30 -1.35
C ARG A 41 -19.17 -18.49 -2.32
N ILE A 42 -19.83 -17.84 -3.28
CA ILE A 42 -19.17 -16.96 -4.24
C ILE A 42 -18.62 -15.74 -3.49
N VAL A 43 -17.30 -15.63 -3.50
CA VAL A 43 -16.60 -14.45 -3.00
C VAL A 43 -16.78 -13.32 -4.01
N PRO A 44 -17.22 -12.12 -3.57
CA PRO A 44 -17.34 -10.97 -4.46
C PRO A 44 -15.99 -10.65 -5.09
N GLN A 45 -15.99 -10.32 -6.39
CA GLN A 45 -14.74 -9.98 -7.08
C GLN A 45 -14.04 -8.81 -6.36
N PRO A 46 -12.75 -8.96 -6.01
CA PRO A 46 -12.02 -7.90 -5.35
C PRO A 46 -11.92 -6.68 -6.25
N THR A 47 -12.07 -5.50 -5.66
CA THR A 47 -11.75 -4.24 -6.35
C THR A 47 -10.24 -4.19 -6.66
N LEU A 48 -9.85 -3.42 -7.68
CA LEU A 48 -8.42 -3.25 -8.02
C LEU A 48 -7.58 -2.74 -6.83
N LEU A 49 -8.19 -1.94 -5.94
CA LEU A 49 -7.54 -1.51 -4.70
C LEU A 49 -7.35 -2.69 -3.73
N GLN A 50 -8.35 -3.54 -3.54
CA GLN A 50 -8.24 -4.72 -2.69
C GLN A 50 -7.23 -5.72 -3.24
N GLU A 51 -7.20 -5.92 -4.56
CA GLU A 51 -6.15 -6.72 -5.21
C GLU A 51 -4.75 -6.14 -4.93
N LEU A 52 -4.57 -4.83 -5.10
CA LEU A 52 -3.30 -4.15 -4.83
C LEU A 52 -2.85 -4.27 -3.37
N ILE A 53 -3.79 -4.16 -2.43
CA ILE A 53 -3.53 -4.32 -0.99
C ILE A 53 -3.18 -5.78 -0.69
N ALA A 54 -3.87 -6.74 -1.28
CA ALA A 54 -3.61 -8.16 -1.05
C ALA A 54 -2.23 -8.58 -1.60
N THR A 55 -1.87 -8.13 -2.80
CA THR A 55 -0.59 -8.53 -3.43
C THR A 55 0.61 -7.75 -2.91
N HIS A 56 0.46 -6.45 -2.63
CA HIS A 56 1.56 -5.58 -2.23
C HIS A 56 1.19 -4.71 -1.01
N PRO A 57 0.83 -5.31 0.14
CA PRO A 57 0.33 -4.59 1.31
C PRO A 57 1.36 -3.59 1.86
N ILE A 58 2.61 -4.01 1.91
CA ILE A 58 3.74 -3.23 2.41
C ILE A 58 4.01 -1.99 1.53
N ALA A 59 4.00 -2.18 0.20
CA ALA A 59 4.19 -1.07 -0.73
C ALA A 59 3.05 -0.06 -0.59
N TYR A 60 1.81 -0.56 -0.51
CA TYR A 60 0.62 0.26 -0.32
C TYR A 60 0.67 1.08 0.97
N CYS A 61 0.91 0.46 2.13
CA CYS A 61 0.96 1.18 3.41
C CYS A 61 2.16 2.14 3.52
N THR A 62 3.20 1.95 2.70
CA THR A 62 4.35 2.85 2.63
C THR A 62 4.03 4.08 1.78
N VAL A 63 3.49 3.89 0.57
CA VAL A 63 3.29 4.98 -0.40
C VAL A 63 2.00 5.77 -0.12
N ALA A 64 0.92 5.10 0.30
CA ALA A 64 -0.37 5.77 0.48
C ALA A 64 -0.33 6.95 1.48
N PRO A 65 0.31 6.86 2.66
CA PRO A 65 0.43 8.00 3.58
C PRO A 65 1.14 9.21 2.95
N TRP A 66 2.25 8.98 2.23
CA TRP A 66 2.97 10.04 1.51
C TRP A 66 2.10 10.69 0.44
N MET A 67 1.35 9.88 -0.31
CA MET A 67 0.44 10.38 -1.33
C MET A 67 -0.71 11.21 -0.75
N ILE A 68 -1.19 10.85 0.44
CA ILE A 68 -2.17 11.65 1.19
C ILE A 68 -1.53 12.96 1.66
N TYR A 69 -0.29 12.93 2.18
CA TYR A 69 0.41 14.14 2.63
C TYR A 69 0.66 15.13 1.50
N ILE A 70 1.26 14.67 0.39
CA ILE A 70 1.51 15.49 -0.80
C ILE A 70 0.18 16.03 -1.36
N GLY A 71 -0.84 15.17 -1.46
CA GLY A 71 -2.18 15.57 -1.87
C GLY A 71 -2.79 16.63 -0.95
N GLY A 72 -2.55 16.53 0.35
CA GLY A 72 -3.02 17.48 1.34
C GLY A 72 -2.38 18.86 1.17
N VAL A 73 -1.05 18.92 1.00
CA VAL A 73 -0.33 20.18 0.74
C VAL A 73 -0.81 20.84 -0.54
N LEU A 74 -0.91 20.08 -1.64
CA LEU A 74 -1.41 20.59 -2.92
C LEU A 74 -2.86 21.08 -2.82
N THR A 75 -3.70 20.35 -2.09
CA THR A 75 -5.09 20.75 -1.86
C THR A 75 -5.15 22.04 -1.07
N SER A 76 -4.33 22.22 -0.03
CA SER A 76 -4.27 23.46 0.75
C SER A 76 -3.93 24.68 -0.12
N VAL A 77 -2.94 24.56 -1.01
CA VAL A 77 -2.59 25.63 -1.96
C VAL A 77 -3.77 25.96 -2.89
N LEU A 78 -4.43 24.94 -3.44
CA LEU A 78 -5.60 25.13 -4.30
C LEU A 78 -6.80 25.73 -3.54
N VAL A 79 -7.00 25.35 -2.27
CA VAL A 79 -8.06 25.91 -1.43
C VAL A 79 -7.77 27.37 -1.14
N SER A 80 -6.55 27.74 -0.78
CA SER A 80 -6.15 29.14 -0.58
C SER A 80 -6.37 29.97 -1.85
N HIS A 81 -6.02 29.44 -3.03
CA HIS A 81 -6.32 30.10 -4.30
C HIS A 81 -7.82 30.23 -4.57
N CYS A 82 -8.63 29.23 -4.20
CA CYS A 82 -10.08 29.29 -4.34
C CYS A 82 -10.72 30.30 -3.37
N VAL A 83 -10.19 30.42 -2.14
CA VAL A 83 -10.61 31.46 -1.18
C VAL A 83 -10.27 32.83 -1.72
N TYR A 84 -9.04 33.04 -2.20
CA TYR A 84 -8.62 34.29 -2.83
C TYR A 84 -9.55 34.67 -3.99
N ALA A 85 -9.82 33.73 -4.89
CA ALA A 85 -10.72 33.95 -6.01
C ALA A 85 -12.13 34.35 -5.58
N LEU A 86 -12.65 33.71 -4.52
CA LEU A 86 -13.96 34.03 -3.97
C LEU A 86 -13.98 35.43 -3.33
N VAL A 87 -12.96 35.80 -2.55
CA VAL A 87 -12.87 37.12 -1.90
C VAL A 87 -12.79 38.23 -2.96
N CYS A 88 -11.94 38.08 -3.98
CA CYS A 88 -11.88 39.04 -5.08
C CYS A 88 -13.22 39.17 -5.83
N SER A 89 -14.00 38.09 -5.92
CA SER A 89 -15.33 38.14 -6.57
C SER A 89 -16.40 38.85 -5.73
N LEU A 90 -16.18 39.02 -4.42
CA LEU A 90 -17.09 39.72 -3.51
C LEU A 90 -16.82 41.22 -3.49
N ASP A 91 -15.55 41.62 -3.69
CA ASP A 91 -15.09 43.02 -3.70
C ASP A 91 -15.42 43.75 -5.02
N ASP A 92 -15.65 43.00 -6.10
CA ASP A 92 -16.04 43.56 -7.39
C ASP A 92 -17.51 44.03 -7.35
N ASP A 93 -17.70 45.34 -7.19
CA ASP A 93 -19.00 46.03 -7.13
C ASP A 93 -19.75 46.05 -8.48
N ASN A 94 -19.11 45.65 -9.57
CA ASN A 94 -19.68 45.73 -10.92
C ASN A 94 -20.45 44.47 -11.39
N LEU A 95 -21.52 44.75 -12.14
CA LEU A 95 -22.66 43.91 -12.56
C LEU A 95 -22.44 42.54 -13.24
N SER A 96 -21.21 41.99 -13.30
CA SER A 96 -20.96 40.70 -13.97
C SER A 96 -20.86 39.52 -12.99
N ARG A 97 -21.69 39.52 -11.94
CA ARG A 97 -21.74 38.45 -10.95
C ARG A 97 -22.37 37.21 -11.59
N SER A 98 -21.62 36.12 -11.67
CA SER A 98 -22.17 34.77 -11.90
C SER A 98 -22.45 34.13 -10.53
N PRO A 99 -23.63 34.36 -9.90
CA PRO A 99 -23.92 33.87 -8.55
C PRO A 99 -23.83 32.35 -8.45
N LYS A 100 -24.08 31.65 -9.57
CA LYS A 100 -23.92 30.20 -9.69
C LYS A 100 -22.47 29.76 -9.47
N LEU A 101 -21.50 30.51 -9.99
CA LEU A 101 -20.08 30.18 -9.88
C LEU A 101 -19.54 30.52 -8.49
N GLN A 102 -19.98 31.64 -7.90
CA GLN A 102 -19.70 31.97 -6.50
C GLN A 102 -20.23 30.90 -5.54
N LEU A 103 -21.48 30.46 -5.74
CA LEU A 103 -22.07 29.37 -4.97
C LEU A 103 -21.29 28.07 -5.16
N ALA A 104 -20.85 27.75 -6.40
CA ALA A 104 -20.02 26.59 -6.67
C ALA A 104 -18.68 26.67 -5.92
N CYS A 105 -18.03 27.83 -5.87
CA CYS A 105 -16.80 28.05 -5.09
C CYS A 105 -17.03 27.85 -3.59
N ALA A 106 -18.08 28.45 -3.04
CA ALA A 106 -18.44 28.28 -1.63
C ALA A 106 -18.71 26.81 -1.29
N ALA A 107 -19.47 26.10 -2.12
CA ALA A 107 -19.74 24.68 -1.96
C ALA A 107 -18.46 23.84 -1.97
N ARG A 108 -17.49 24.18 -2.83
CA ARG A 108 -16.17 23.54 -2.85
C ARG A 108 -15.43 23.74 -1.54
N LEU A 109 -15.39 24.96 -1.00
CA LEU A 109 -14.70 25.26 0.26
C LEU A 109 -15.31 24.48 1.43
N LEU A 110 -16.64 24.42 1.51
CA LEU A 110 -17.34 23.62 2.52
C LEU A 110 -17.01 22.13 2.43
N GLY A 111 -16.92 21.58 1.21
CA GLY A 111 -16.54 20.18 0.98
C GLY A 111 -15.11 19.82 1.40
N MET A 112 -14.24 20.79 1.67
CA MET A 112 -12.85 20.55 2.10
C MET A 112 -12.71 20.42 3.62
N LEU A 113 -13.62 20.99 4.41
CA LEU A 113 -13.54 21.00 5.88
C LEU A 113 -13.33 19.61 6.52
N PRO A 114 -14.03 18.53 6.12
CA PRO A 114 -13.83 17.22 6.75
C PRO A 114 -12.54 16.51 6.33
N ARG A 115 -11.86 16.95 5.25
CA ARG A 115 -10.75 16.19 4.64
C ARG A 115 -9.49 16.09 5.50
N PRO A 116 -8.97 17.17 6.13
CA PRO A 116 -7.76 17.07 6.95
C PRO A 116 -7.89 16.05 8.08
N TYR A 117 -9.06 15.98 8.71
CA TYR A 117 -9.34 15.00 9.76
C TYR A 117 -9.38 13.57 9.20
N ALA A 118 -10.11 13.37 8.09
CA ALA A 118 -10.19 12.07 7.43
C ALA A 118 -8.79 11.55 7.04
N TRP A 119 -7.96 12.41 6.44
CA TRP A 119 -6.59 12.09 6.05
C TRP A 119 -5.72 11.70 7.23
N ARG A 120 -5.74 12.49 8.31
CA ARG A 120 -4.96 12.19 9.52
C ARG A 120 -5.37 10.87 10.16
N ARG A 121 -6.66 10.50 10.10
CA ARG A 121 -7.12 9.19 10.60
C ARG A 121 -6.65 8.05 9.71
N VAL A 122 -6.81 8.17 8.39
CA VAL A 122 -6.36 7.14 7.43
C VAL A 122 -4.85 6.94 7.50
N ILE A 123 -4.06 8.02 7.58
CA ILE A 123 -2.60 7.93 7.75
C ILE A 123 -2.24 7.13 9.00
N ARG A 124 -2.87 7.42 10.15
CA ARG A 124 -2.61 6.67 11.39
C ARG A 124 -2.92 5.19 11.26
N MET A 125 -4.08 4.83 10.67
CA MET A 125 -4.44 3.42 10.46
C MET A 125 -3.44 2.71 9.54
N LEU A 126 -2.94 3.38 8.49
CA LEU A 126 -1.93 2.81 7.59
C LEU A 126 -0.55 2.68 8.25
N GLU A 127 -0.17 3.63 9.11
CA GLU A 127 1.05 3.53 9.91
C GLU A 127 0.97 2.40 10.94
N GLU A 128 -0.19 2.20 11.57
CA GLU A 128 -0.47 1.06 12.47
C GLU A 128 -0.48 -0.26 11.71
N ALA A 129 -1.04 -0.30 10.50
CA ALA A 129 -0.98 -1.45 9.61
C ALA A 129 0.47 -1.80 9.23
N ARG A 130 1.32 -0.80 8.96
CA ARG A 130 2.74 -1.01 8.65
C ARG A 130 3.54 -1.62 9.80
N ARG A 131 3.11 -1.41 11.06
CA ARG A 131 3.79 -1.95 12.25
C ARG A 131 3.45 -3.42 12.54
N GLN A 132 2.55 -4.02 11.76
CA GLN A 132 2.16 -5.41 11.97
C GLN A 132 3.32 -6.37 11.64
N PRO A 133 3.45 -7.50 12.37
CA PRO A 133 4.54 -8.45 12.19
C PRO A 133 4.54 -9.17 10.84
N THR A 134 3.35 -9.48 10.30
CA THR A 134 3.20 -10.32 9.12
C THR A 134 2.58 -9.55 7.96
N THR A 135 2.98 -9.88 6.73
CA THR A 135 2.44 -9.27 5.49
C THR A 135 0.92 -9.46 5.37
N LEU A 136 0.40 -10.62 5.78
CA LEU A 136 -1.02 -10.93 5.78
C LEU A 136 -1.79 -9.99 6.73
N LEU A 137 -1.26 -9.76 7.94
CA LEU A 137 -1.89 -8.86 8.90
C LEU A 137 -1.78 -7.38 8.49
N VAL A 138 -0.68 -6.98 7.84
CA VAL A 138 -0.58 -5.67 7.18
C VAL A 138 -1.68 -5.53 6.12
N ALA A 139 -1.91 -6.55 5.28
CA ALA A 139 -2.95 -6.54 4.25
C ALA A 139 -4.35 -6.42 4.86
N HIS A 140 -4.65 -7.24 5.87
CA HIS A 140 -5.91 -7.22 6.60
C HIS A 140 -6.18 -5.84 7.25
N ARG A 141 -5.20 -5.28 7.97
CA ARG A 141 -5.33 -3.93 8.57
C ARG A 141 -5.49 -2.84 7.51
N CYS A 142 -4.83 -2.94 6.37
CA CYS A 142 -5.04 -2.02 5.24
C CYS A 142 -6.46 -2.13 4.66
N LEU A 143 -7.03 -3.33 4.58
CA LEU A 143 -8.40 -3.54 4.13
C LEU A 143 -9.41 -2.96 5.13
N LEU A 144 -9.23 -3.20 6.42
CA LEU A 144 -10.04 -2.57 7.47
C LEU A 144 -9.98 -1.04 7.37
N ALA A 145 -8.78 -0.47 7.15
CA ALA A 145 -8.62 0.96 6.94
C ALA A 145 -9.38 1.47 5.69
N SER A 146 -9.45 0.67 4.61
CA SER A 146 -10.20 1.01 3.39
C SER A 146 -11.73 0.95 3.58
N ASN A 147 -12.21 0.14 4.52
CA ASN A 147 -13.62 0.01 4.86
C ASN A 147 -14.10 1.05 5.89
N ASP A 148 -13.18 1.74 6.58
CA ASP A 148 -13.49 2.79 7.55
C ASP A 148 -14.36 3.90 6.93
N PHE A 149 -15.28 4.43 7.74
CA PHE A 149 -16.22 5.47 7.34
C PHE A 149 -15.51 6.69 6.73
N TRP A 150 -14.38 7.12 7.30
CA TRP A 150 -13.66 8.31 6.85
C TRP A 150 -12.98 8.11 5.51
N PHE A 151 -12.54 6.88 5.20
CA PHE A 151 -12.02 6.54 3.89
C PHE A 151 -13.12 6.64 2.83
N ARG A 152 -14.28 6.05 3.10
CA ARG A 152 -15.45 6.10 2.19
C ARG A 152 -15.99 7.53 2.02
N LEU A 153 -15.98 8.33 3.08
CA LEU A 153 -16.35 9.75 3.01
C LEU A 153 -15.38 10.52 2.10
N ASN A 154 -14.07 10.33 2.28
CA ASN A 154 -13.06 10.97 1.43
C ASN A 154 -13.21 10.59 -0.05
N ASP A 155 -13.53 9.33 -0.34
CA ASP A 155 -13.81 8.86 -1.70
C ASP A 155 -15.07 9.52 -2.31
N LYS A 156 -16.16 9.62 -1.55
CA LYS A 156 -17.38 10.35 -1.98
C LYS A 156 -17.09 11.84 -2.22
N LEU A 157 -16.35 12.49 -1.33
CA LEU A 157 -15.95 13.89 -1.48
C LEU A 157 -15.02 14.10 -2.69
N THR A 158 -14.21 13.11 -3.03
CA THR A 158 -13.35 13.14 -4.21
C THR A 158 -14.17 13.03 -5.50
N ARG A 159 -15.18 12.14 -5.52
CA ARG A 159 -16.14 12.04 -6.63
C ARG A 159 -16.94 13.33 -6.81
N LEU A 160 -17.45 13.90 -5.72
CA LEU A 160 -18.16 15.19 -5.75
C LEU A 160 -17.26 16.30 -6.30
N TYR A 161 -15.98 16.31 -5.92
CA TYR A 161 -14.99 17.26 -6.44
C TYR A 161 -14.76 17.10 -7.95
N TYR A 162 -14.69 15.88 -8.49
CA TYR A 162 -14.56 15.68 -9.93
C TYR A 162 -15.82 16.13 -10.69
N VAL A 163 -17.00 15.83 -10.17
CA VAL A 163 -18.27 16.34 -10.73
C VAL A 163 -18.28 17.86 -10.72
N TRP A 164 -17.79 18.49 -9.64
CA TRP A 164 -17.65 19.93 -9.53
C TRP A 164 -16.71 20.51 -10.60
N ILE A 165 -15.52 19.93 -10.79
CA ILE A 165 -14.57 20.40 -11.83
C ILE A 165 -15.23 20.33 -13.21
N ILE A 166 -15.82 19.17 -13.53
CA ILE A 166 -16.45 18.94 -14.84
C ILE A 166 -17.59 19.96 -15.05
N GLY A 167 -18.44 20.15 -14.04
CA GLY A 167 -19.54 21.10 -14.10
C GLY A 167 -19.08 22.55 -14.32
N VAL A 168 -18.06 22.99 -13.58
CA VAL A 168 -17.50 24.35 -13.73
C VAL A 168 -16.85 24.54 -15.09
N VAL A 169 -16.06 23.57 -15.57
CA VAL A 169 -15.43 23.65 -16.89
C VAL A 169 -16.49 23.68 -17.99
N LEU A 170 -17.50 22.81 -17.95
CA LEU A 170 -18.59 22.82 -18.93
C LEU A 170 -19.36 24.15 -18.93
N TYR A 171 -19.63 24.71 -17.75
CA TYR A 171 -20.25 26.04 -17.63
C TYR A 171 -19.38 27.13 -18.30
N LEU A 172 -18.09 27.17 -17.98
CA LEU A 172 -17.16 28.18 -18.52
C LEU A 172 -16.94 28.03 -20.03
N LEU A 173 -17.04 26.82 -20.57
CA LEU A 173 -17.02 26.56 -22.01
C LEU A 173 -18.32 27.05 -22.68
N ALA A 174 -19.47 26.85 -22.04
CA ALA A 174 -20.77 27.28 -22.56
C ALA A 174 -20.94 28.81 -22.63
N VAL A 175 -20.35 29.56 -21.69
CA VAL A 175 -20.35 31.04 -21.71
C VAL A 175 -19.57 31.61 -22.91
N GLY A 176 -18.62 30.86 -23.46
CA GLY A 176 -17.79 31.28 -24.59
C GLY A 176 -16.69 32.28 -24.20
N GLU A 177 -15.60 32.34 -24.97
CA GLU A 177 -14.41 33.12 -24.60
C GLU A 177 -14.61 34.63 -24.61
N LYS A 178 -15.46 35.14 -25.50
CA LYS A 178 -15.64 36.59 -25.72
C LYS A 178 -16.39 37.29 -24.59
N HIS A 179 -17.03 36.57 -23.67
CA HIS A 179 -17.93 37.14 -22.67
C HIS A 179 -17.49 36.81 -21.23
N ARG A 180 -16.28 36.25 -21.05
CA ARG A 180 -15.81 35.86 -19.71
C ARG A 180 -15.44 37.06 -18.86
N SER A 181 -15.96 37.10 -17.65
CA SER A 181 -15.49 38.04 -16.63
C SER A 181 -14.08 37.67 -16.13
N PRO A 182 -13.34 38.62 -15.51
CA PRO A 182 -12.03 38.32 -14.91
C PRO A 182 -12.11 37.18 -13.89
N PHE A 183 -13.21 37.09 -13.13
CA PHE A 183 -13.47 36.01 -12.19
C PHE A 183 -13.62 34.66 -12.90
N GLU A 184 -14.35 34.60 -14.02
CA GLU A 184 -14.51 33.39 -14.81
C GLU A 184 -13.20 32.91 -15.43
N GLN A 185 -12.35 33.85 -15.88
CA GLN A 185 -11.01 33.54 -16.37
C GLN A 185 -10.11 32.98 -15.26
N MET A 186 -10.13 33.59 -14.07
CA MET A 186 -9.40 33.09 -12.90
C MET A 186 -9.91 31.71 -12.48
N MET A 187 -11.22 31.45 -12.55
CA MET A 187 -11.79 30.14 -12.25
C MET A 187 -11.39 29.07 -13.26
N LEU A 188 -11.28 29.44 -14.55
CA LEU A 188 -10.78 28.53 -15.58
C LEU A 188 -9.32 28.14 -15.32
N GLN A 189 -8.46 29.13 -15.01
CA GLN A 189 -7.07 28.88 -14.63
C GLN A 189 -6.98 27.98 -13.39
N HIS A 190 -7.83 28.25 -12.40
CA HIS A 190 -7.92 27.42 -11.20
C HIS A 190 -8.33 25.97 -11.51
N CYS A 191 -9.32 25.77 -12.39
CA CYS A 191 -9.75 24.44 -12.81
C CYS A 191 -8.65 23.72 -13.61
N ALA A 192 -7.95 24.41 -14.50
CA ALA A 192 -6.82 23.87 -15.23
C ALA A 192 -5.69 23.43 -14.28
N ALA A 193 -5.35 24.25 -13.29
CA ALA A 193 -4.37 23.91 -12.25
C ALA A 193 -4.82 22.69 -11.43
N CYS A 194 -6.11 22.61 -11.07
CA CYS A 194 -6.68 21.45 -10.38
C CYS A 194 -6.51 20.16 -11.18
N ILE A 195 -6.86 20.19 -12.47
CA ILE A 195 -6.74 19.02 -13.36
C ILE A 195 -5.26 18.59 -13.48
N ALA A 196 -4.36 19.54 -13.74
CA ALA A 196 -2.94 19.27 -13.85
C ALA A 196 -2.37 18.64 -12.57
N LEU A 197 -2.70 19.18 -11.40
CA LEU A 197 -2.23 18.66 -10.12
C LEU A 197 -2.82 17.29 -9.78
N VAL A 198 -4.09 17.03 -10.12
CA VAL A 198 -4.69 15.69 -9.94
C VAL A 198 -3.98 14.66 -10.82
N LEU A 199 -3.73 14.97 -12.09
CA LEU A 199 -3.02 14.07 -13.00
C LEU A 199 -1.59 13.81 -12.53
N LEU A 200 -0.87 14.87 -12.14
CA LEU A 200 0.49 14.76 -11.61
C LEU A 200 0.52 13.91 -10.33
N GLN A 201 -0.39 14.15 -9.39
CA GLN A 201 -0.47 13.35 -8.16
C GLN A 201 -0.75 11.88 -8.45
N LYS A 202 -1.63 11.55 -9.41
CA LYS A 202 -1.90 10.16 -9.79
C LYS A 202 -0.69 9.51 -10.45
N ALA A 203 -0.01 10.21 -11.35
CA ALA A 203 1.22 9.74 -11.97
C ALA A 203 2.33 9.48 -10.94
N LEU A 204 2.53 10.40 -10.00
CA LEU A 204 3.49 10.25 -8.90
C LEU A 204 3.13 9.07 -7.99
N GLY A 205 1.85 8.87 -7.67
CA GLY A 205 1.40 7.75 -6.84
C GLY A 205 1.63 6.39 -7.50
N VAL A 206 1.30 6.26 -8.78
CA VAL A 206 1.56 5.03 -9.54
C VAL A 206 3.07 4.80 -9.67
N GLY A 207 3.84 5.84 -10.01
CA GLY A 207 5.30 5.77 -10.11
C GLY A 207 5.95 5.33 -8.79
N ALA A 208 5.57 5.95 -7.67
CA ALA A 208 6.08 5.60 -6.35
C ALA A 208 5.73 4.16 -5.96
N MET A 209 4.49 3.71 -6.22
CA MET A 209 4.10 2.31 -6.01
C MET A 209 4.96 1.34 -6.83
N LEU A 210 5.17 1.62 -8.12
CA LEU A 210 6.00 0.78 -8.98
C LEU A 210 7.46 0.74 -8.51
N VAL A 211 8.01 1.88 -8.07
CA VAL A 211 9.37 1.94 -7.52
C VAL A 211 9.48 1.07 -6.27
N VAL A 212 8.54 1.14 -5.33
CA VAL A 212 8.60 0.33 -4.10
C VAL A 212 8.38 -1.17 -4.39
N ILE A 213 7.55 -1.51 -5.37
CA ILE A 213 7.32 -2.90 -5.79
C ILE A 213 8.56 -3.50 -6.47
N HIS A 214 9.20 -2.75 -7.38
CA HIS A 214 10.36 -3.24 -8.13
C HIS A 214 11.70 -3.11 -7.39
N PHE A 215 11.80 -2.17 -6.46
CA PHE A 215 12.99 -1.92 -5.64
C PHE A 215 12.61 -1.98 -4.16
N PRO A 216 12.23 -3.17 -3.65
CA PRO A 216 11.90 -3.32 -2.24
C PRO A 216 13.11 -2.97 -1.39
N ALA A 217 12.93 -2.07 -0.42
CA ALA A 217 14.01 -1.67 0.48
C ALA A 217 14.42 -2.89 1.34
N PRO A 218 15.65 -3.43 1.18
CA PRO A 218 16.06 -4.65 1.88
C PRO A 218 16.10 -4.46 3.40
N SER A 219 16.18 -3.22 3.87
CA SER A 219 16.17 -2.90 5.31
C SER A 219 14.82 -3.17 5.98
N MET A 220 13.70 -2.94 5.29
CA MET A 220 12.39 -3.00 5.93
C MET A 220 11.91 -4.43 6.10
N GLU A 221 12.12 -5.28 5.09
CA GLU A 221 11.82 -6.71 5.19
C GLU A 221 12.68 -7.38 6.26
N ARG A 222 13.99 -7.05 6.31
CA ARG A 222 14.88 -7.52 7.38
C ARG A 222 14.41 -7.08 8.76
N ALA A 223 13.96 -5.82 8.91
CA ALA A 223 13.47 -5.32 10.19
C ALA A 223 12.19 -6.04 10.65
N MET A 224 11.23 -6.28 9.74
CA MET A 224 10.02 -7.05 10.07
C MET A 224 10.36 -8.48 10.50
N LEU A 225 11.29 -9.13 9.78
CA LEU A 225 11.71 -10.50 10.08
C LEU A 225 12.46 -10.58 11.41
N SER A 226 13.35 -9.62 11.67
CA SER A 226 14.07 -9.51 12.96
C SER A 226 13.08 -9.35 14.11
N ASN A 227 12.08 -8.48 13.97
CA ASN A 227 11.06 -8.28 14.99
C ASN A 227 10.17 -9.51 15.20
N ALA A 228 9.88 -10.27 14.14
CA ALA A 228 9.17 -11.54 14.27
C ALA A 228 10.03 -12.56 15.02
N LEU A 229 11.30 -12.70 14.63
CA LEU A 229 12.27 -13.56 15.32
C LEU A 229 12.38 -13.24 16.80
N GLU A 230 12.52 -11.97 17.16
CA GLU A 230 12.58 -11.54 18.57
C GLU A 230 11.34 -11.89 19.39
N ARG A 231 10.15 -11.99 18.77
CA ARG A 231 8.93 -12.38 19.48
C ARG A 231 8.78 -13.89 19.68
N TYR A 232 9.21 -14.69 18.70
CA TYR A 232 9.00 -16.15 18.72
C TYR A 232 10.24 -16.95 19.11
N SER A 233 11.23 -16.27 19.68
CA SER A 233 12.40 -16.95 20.18
C SER A 233 13.02 -16.24 21.35
N ASP A 234 13.52 -17.05 22.27
CA ASP A 234 14.19 -16.56 23.45
C ASP A 234 15.68 -16.42 23.14
N VAL A 235 16.22 -15.25 23.44
CA VAL A 235 17.67 -15.04 23.42
C VAL A 235 18.21 -15.40 24.79
N LEU A 236 19.01 -16.45 24.86
CA LEU A 236 19.62 -16.96 26.08
C LEU A 236 21.12 -16.66 26.07
N SER A 237 21.69 -16.35 27.24
CA SER A 237 23.14 -16.40 27.46
C SER A 237 23.56 -17.85 27.70
N ILE A 238 24.72 -18.24 27.18
CA ILE A 238 25.30 -19.55 27.44
C ILE A 238 25.96 -19.53 28.82
N ASP A 239 25.31 -20.15 29.80
CA ASP A 239 25.89 -20.43 31.12
C ASP A 239 26.63 -21.78 31.10
N GLU A 240 27.57 -22.02 32.02
CA GLU A 240 28.34 -23.28 32.11
C GLU A 240 27.44 -24.54 32.15
N LYS A 241 26.28 -24.45 32.82
CA LYS A 241 25.29 -25.53 32.89
C LYS A 241 24.65 -25.81 31.52
N LEU A 242 24.29 -24.75 30.80
CA LEU A 242 23.68 -24.86 29.48
C LEU A 242 24.70 -25.34 28.45
N GLN A 243 25.96 -24.89 28.56
CA GLN A 243 27.05 -25.38 27.73
C GLN A 243 27.26 -26.89 27.91
N PHE A 244 27.24 -27.39 29.15
CA PHE A 244 27.38 -28.82 29.42
C PHE A 244 26.25 -29.63 28.77
N GLN A 245 25.01 -29.13 28.82
CA GLN A 245 23.86 -29.76 28.17
C GLN A 245 23.95 -29.77 26.65
N LEU A 246 24.59 -28.76 26.06
CA LEU A 246 24.71 -28.59 24.60
C LEU A 246 26.05 -29.08 24.04
N CYS A 247 26.92 -29.65 24.87
CA CYS A 247 28.27 -30.08 24.45
C CYS A 247 28.21 -31.16 23.35
N GLU A 248 27.15 -31.97 23.35
CA GLU A 248 26.93 -33.04 22.38
C GLU A 248 26.20 -32.57 21.11
N ASP A 249 25.48 -31.44 21.17
CA ASP A 249 24.65 -30.92 20.08
C ASP A 249 25.17 -29.55 19.60
N PRO A 250 26.08 -29.49 18.61
CA PRO A 250 26.57 -28.23 18.06
C PRO A 250 25.48 -27.47 17.28
N CYS A 251 25.72 -26.19 17.04
CA CYS A 251 24.81 -25.39 16.22
C CYS A 251 24.72 -25.96 14.80
N VAL A 252 23.52 -26.39 14.36
CA VAL A 252 23.32 -27.08 13.07
C VAL A 252 23.67 -26.22 11.85
N ILE A 253 23.69 -24.89 11.98
CA ILE A 253 23.96 -23.99 10.85
C ILE A 253 25.46 -23.85 10.58
N CYS A 254 26.28 -23.73 11.63
CA CYS A 254 27.73 -23.51 11.50
C CYS A 254 28.57 -24.71 11.93
N PHE A 255 27.94 -25.72 12.54
CA PHE A 255 28.56 -26.90 13.15
C PHE A 255 29.60 -26.58 14.25
N CYS A 256 29.58 -25.35 14.78
CA CYS A 256 30.45 -24.93 15.87
C CYS A 256 29.81 -25.19 17.24
N PRO A 257 30.61 -25.45 18.29
CA PRO A 257 30.12 -25.61 19.66
C PRO A 257 29.60 -24.29 20.23
N PHE A 258 28.83 -24.41 21.32
CA PHE A 258 28.37 -23.27 22.09
C PHE A 258 29.44 -22.89 23.13
N GLU A 259 30.05 -21.71 22.97
CA GLU A 259 31.11 -21.19 23.85
C GLU A 259 30.52 -20.28 24.93
N VAL A 260 30.90 -20.47 26.19
CA VAL A 260 30.61 -19.54 27.29
C VAL A 260 31.40 -18.25 27.09
N ALA A 261 30.79 -17.10 27.40
CA ALA A 261 31.48 -15.82 27.34
C ALA A 261 32.63 -15.78 28.36
N PRO A 262 33.86 -15.39 27.98
CA PRO A 262 34.93 -15.20 28.93
C PRO A 262 34.53 -14.12 29.95
N SER A 263 34.91 -14.32 31.21
CA SER A 263 34.57 -13.44 32.34
C SER A 263 34.98 -11.99 32.04
N GLY A 264 34.01 -11.15 31.67
CA GLY A 264 34.20 -9.75 31.28
C GLY A 264 33.54 -9.33 29.96
N GLU A 265 33.18 -10.26 29.07
CA GLU A 265 32.53 -9.99 27.78
C GLU A 265 31.09 -10.50 27.71
N ILE A 266 30.26 -10.06 28.65
CA ILE A 266 28.86 -10.52 28.79
C ILE A 266 27.99 -10.16 27.56
N ASP A 267 28.41 -9.17 26.76
CA ASP A 267 27.61 -8.64 25.65
C ASP A 267 28.03 -9.04 24.24
N ALA A 268 29.08 -9.85 24.07
CA ALA A 268 29.51 -10.25 22.73
C ALA A 268 28.44 -11.13 22.06
N GLU A 269 27.92 -10.70 20.90
CA GLU A 269 26.86 -11.40 20.14
C GLU A 269 27.18 -12.86 19.82
N LYS A 270 28.47 -13.23 19.83
CA LYS A 270 28.99 -14.58 19.60
C LYS A 270 28.51 -15.60 20.67
N HIS A 271 28.19 -15.15 21.88
CA HIS A 271 27.79 -15.99 23.00
C HIS A 271 26.27 -16.01 23.26
N LYS A 272 25.49 -15.36 22.39
CA LYS A 272 24.03 -15.36 22.47
C LYS A 272 23.47 -16.49 21.63
N VAL A 273 22.65 -17.34 22.24
CA VAL A 273 21.92 -18.40 21.53
C VAL A 273 20.45 -18.02 21.43
N ARG A 274 19.80 -18.49 20.38
CA ARG A 274 18.39 -18.28 20.12
C ARG A 274 17.68 -19.62 20.18
N ARG A 275 16.68 -19.73 21.05
CA ARG A 275 15.80 -20.89 21.18
C ARG A 275 14.47 -20.59 20.51
N LEU A 276 14.06 -21.39 19.53
CA LEU A 276 12.76 -21.21 18.90
C LEU A 276 11.64 -21.68 19.83
N ALA A 277 10.64 -20.84 20.09
CA ALA A 277 9.63 -21.10 21.12
C ALA A 277 8.80 -22.38 20.88
N LYS A 278 8.44 -22.68 19.62
CA LYS A 278 7.57 -23.82 19.28
C LYS A 278 8.28 -25.18 19.29
N CYS A 279 9.44 -25.27 18.66
CA CYS A 279 10.16 -26.54 18.52
C CYS A 279 11.30 -26.72 19.52
N GLY A 280 11.70 -25.68 20.24
CA GLY A 280 12.76 -25.73 21.25
C GLY A 280 14.19 -25.83 20.72
N HIS A 281 14.39 -26.02 19.41
CA HIS A 281 15.73 -26.06 18.79
C HIS A 281 16.55 -24.78 19.04
N LEU A 282 17.85 -24.97 19.23
CA LEU A 282 18.82 -23.94 19.61
C LEU A 282 19.83 -23.68 18.50
N PHE A 283 20.18 -22.40 18.31
CA PHE A 283 21.16 -21.95 17.32
C PHE A 283 21.96 -20.78 17.89
N HIS A 284 23.18 -20.51 17.39
CA HIS A 284 23.80 -19.20 17.64
C HIS A 284 22.91 -18.12 17.03
N ARG A 285 22.66 -17.04 17.78
CA ARG A 285 21.79 -15.93 17.34
C ARG A 285 22.18 -15.44 15.95
N ARG A 286 23.46 -15.15 15.75
CA ARG A 286 23.98 -14.67 14.46
C ARG A 286 23.77 -15.66 13.32
N CYS A 287 23.89 -16.97 13.58
CA CYS A 287 23.74 -17.99 12.55
C CYS A 287 22.28 -18.12 12.08
N ILE A 288 21.33 -18.19 13.02
CA ILE A 288 19.91 -18.31 12.67
C ILE A 288 19.34 -17.00 12.12
N ASP A 289 19.76 -15.85 12.64
CA ASP A 289 19.34 -14.54 12.12
C ASP A 289 19.82 -14.40 10.67
N ALA A 290 21.10 -14.66 10.39
CA ALA A 290 21.63 -14.64 9.03
C ALA A 290 20.96 -15.68 8.12
N TRP A 291 20.74 -16.91 8.62
CA TRP A 291 20.08 -17.96 7.84
C TRP A 291 18.68 -17.53 7.41
N LEU A 292 17.85 -17.07 8.34
CA LEU A 292 16.46 -16.70 8.06
C LEU A 292 16.34 -15.41 7.24
N LEU A 293 17.25 -14.44 7.45
CA LEU A 293 17.27 -13.18 6.69
C LEU A 293 17.78 -13.37 5.25
N ASP A 294 18.75 -14.26 5.01
CA ASP A 294 19.35 -14.45 3.68
C ASP A 294 18.71 -15.59 2.87
N HIS A 295 18.25 -16.69 3.50
CA HIS A 295 17.70 -17.84 2.74
C HIS A 295 16.32 -17.58 2.14
N ARG A 296 15.61 -16.53 2.60
CA ARG A 296 14.38 -16.08 1.94
C ARG A 296 14.65 -15.48 0.54
N GLN A 297 15.84 -14.93 0.31
CA GLN A 297 16.17 -14.32 -0.99
C GLN A 297 16.33 -15.34 -2.14
N ARG A 298 16.49 -16.63 -1.83
CA ARG A 298 16.75 -17.68 -2.84
C ARG A 298 15.61 -18.67 -3.06
N GLY A 299 14.54 -18.59 -2.27
CA GLY A 299 13.34 -19.42 -2.43
C GLY A 299 12.44 -18.87 -3.54
N LEU A 300 12.32 -19.62 -4.63
CA LEU A 300 11.57 -19.32 -5.86
C LEU A 300 10.04 -19.19 -5.70
N HIS A 301 9.53 -18.99 -4.49
CA HIS A 301 8.10 -18.86 -4.16
C HIS A 301 7.87 -17.64 -3.28
N ALA A 302 7.79 -16.48 -3.90
CA ALA A 302 7.63 -15.16 -3.27
C ALA A 302 6.24 -14.91 -2.62
N GLY A 303 5.42 -15.95 -2.43
CA GLY A 303 4.04 -15.82 -1.98
C GLY A 303 3.81 -16.08 -0.49
N VAL A 304 4.35 -17.16 0.06
CA VAL A 304 4.02 -17.64 1.42
C VAL A 304 5.18 -18.44 2.00
N SER A 305 6.30 -17.79 2.33
CA SER A 305 7.42 -18.46 3.02
C SER A 305 7.39 -18.09 4.50
N THR A 306 6.68 -18.89 5.27
CA THR A 306 6.67 -18.87 6.73
C THR A 306 8.10 -19.12 7.21
N LEU A 307 8.63 -18.26 8.09
CA LEU A 307 9.91 -18.53 8.76
C LEU A 307 9.85 -19.95 9.30
N SER A 308 10.80 -20.83 9.00
CA SER A 308 10.74 -22.23 9.44
C SER A 308 12.03 -22.64 10.11
N CYS A 309 11.92 -23.50 11.12
CA CYS A 309 13.08 -24.10 11.75
C CYS A 309 13.93 -24.88 10.71
N PRO A 310 15.25 -24.64 10.61
CA PRO A 310 16.11 -25.39 9.68
C PRO A 310 16.20 -26.88 9.95
N VAL A 311 15.90 -27.31 11.19
CA VAL A 311 16.03 -28.70 11.63
C VAL A 311 14.75 -29.49 11.35
N CYS A 312 13.59 -28.98 11.76
CA CYS A 312 12.33 -29.72 11.66
C CYS A 312 11.32 -29.14 10.66
N GLY A 313 11.63 -28.02 10.01
CA GLY A 313 10.72 -27.34 9.09
C GLY A 313 9.50 -26.70 9.76
N MET A 314 9.37 -26.76 11.09
CA MET A 314 8.24 -26.18 11.80
C MET A 314 8.20 -24.66 11.60
N GLY A 315 7.03 -24.16 11.19
CA GLY A 315 6.78 -22.74 11.02
C GLY A 315 6.94 -21.97 12.33
N ILE A 316 7.84 -21.00 12.33
CA ILE A 316 7.98 -19.88 13.27
C ILE A 316 6.88 -18.87 12.92
N GLU A 317 5.63 -19.31 13.04
CA GLU A 317 4.45 -18.48 12.88
C GLU A 317 3.83 -18.18 14.24
N ASP A 318 3.05 -17.11 14.30
CA ASP A 318 2.11 -16.84 15.38
C ASP A 318 1.29 -18.11 15.69
N ALA A 319 1.38 -18.62 16.93
CA ALA A 319 0.18 -19.15 17.56
C ALA A 319 -0.61 -17.90 17.95
N HIS A 320 -1.36 -17.39 16.99
CA HIS A 320 -2.02 -16.12 17.17
C HIS A 320 -3.15 -16.35 18.18
N ASP A 321 -3.12 -15.67 19.32
CA ASP A 321 -4.32 -15.26 20.06
C ASP A 321 -5.09 -14.27 19.16
N LEU A 322 -5.49 -14.71 17.96
CA LEU A 322 -6.53 -14.05 17.22
C LEU A 322 -7.72 -14.05 18.17
N ASP A 323 -8.35 -12.89 18.37
CA ASP A 323 -9.74 -12.88 18.79
C ASP A 323 -10.44 -14.03 18.04
N ASP A 324 -11.07 -14.95 18.76
CA ASP A 324 -11.82 -16.10 18.24
C ASP A 324 -13.02 -15.66 17.36
N ASP A 325 -12.98 -14.46 16.78
CA ASP A 325 -13.92 -13.96 15.81
C ASP A 325 -13.75 -14.72 14.48
N PRO A 326 -14.70 -15.61 14.14
CA PRO A 326 -14.63 -16.40 12.93
C PRO A 326 -14.66 -15.54 11.65
N ALA A 327 -15.12 -14.28 11.73
CA ALA A 327 -15.10 -13.36 10.60
C ALA A 327 -13.66 -12.96 10.22
N THR A 328 -12.84 -12.61 11.21
CA THR A 328 -11.43 -12.26 11.00
C THR A 328 -10.64 -13.43 10.42
N THR A 329 -10.83 -14.64 10.94
CA THR A 329 -10.19 -15.85 10.39
C THR A 329 -10.59 -16.11 8.94
N ARG A 330 -11.87 -15.89 8.60
CA ARG A 330 -12.36 -16.03 7.22
C ARG A 330 -11.71 -15.01 6.27
N GLU A 331 -11.58 -13.76 6.70
CA GLU A 331 -10.93 -12.72 5.89
C GLU A 331 -9.45 -12.98 5.67
N LEU A 332 -8.74 -13.45 6.69
CA LEU A 332 -7.33 -13.84 6.58
C LEU A 332 -7.13 -15.04 5.66
N ALA A 333 -8.00 -16.06 5.75
CA ALA A 333 -7.97 -17.21 4.85
C ALA A 333 -8.22 -16.78 3.39
N TRP A 334 -9.18 -15.88 3.17
CA TRP A 334 -9.44 -15.30 1.85
C TRP A 334 -8.24 -14.53 1.30
N LEU A 335 -7.60 -13.69 2.11
CA LEU A 335 -6.39 -12.96 1.73
C LEU A 335 -5.24 -13.90 1.36
N ALA A 336 -5.03 -14.95 2.16
CA ALA A 336 -4.00 -15.95 1.91
C ALA A 336 -4.23 -16.70 0.60
N GLU A 337 -5.49 -17.04 0.31
CA GLU A 337 -5.87 -17.63 -0.99
C GLU A 337 -5.58 -16.67 -2.14
N LEU A 338 -5.94 -15.39 -1.98
CA LEU A 338 -5.74 -14.38 -3.02
C LEU A 338 -4.25 -14.18 -3.33
N GLN A 339 -3.40 -14.24 -2.31
CA GLN A 339 -1.95 -14.21 -2.45
C GLN A 339 -1.43 -15.47 -3.14
N ARG A 340 -1.95 -16.65 -2.79
CA ARG A 340 -1.53 -17.94 -3.39
C ARG A 340 -1.87 -18.04 -4.87
N VAL A 341 -3.05 -17.62 -5.30
CA VAL A 341 -3.48 -17.75 -6.71
C VAL A 341 -2.67 -16.85 -7.66
N ARG A 342 -2.06 -15.78 -7.14
CA ARG A 342 -1.36 -14.75 -7.93
C ARG A 342 0.15 -14.94 -8.04
N PHE A 343 0.76 -15.78 -7.19
CA PHE A 343 2.21 -16.04 -7.13
C PHE A 343 2.53 -17.50 -7.39
#